data_AF-A0A318QFE8-F1
#
_entry.id   AF-A0A318QFE8-F1
#
_cell.length_a   1.000
_cell.length_b   1.000
_cell.length_c   1.000
_cell.angle_alpha   90.00
_cell.angle_beta   90.00
_cell.angle_gamma   90.00
#
_symmetry.space_group_name_H-M   'P 1'
#
loop_
_entity.id
_entity.type
_entity.pdbx_description
1 polymer ?
#
loop_
_entity_poly.entity_id
_entity_poly.type
_entity_poly.pdbx_seq_one_letter_code
_entity_poly.pdbx_strand_id
1 'polypeptide(L)'
;MSETDPAARAFEDLCAEMTVLRRSVEALPQAWRDNRPPDYTPDLARLVKALNDVGARMKAIEASPTLKMTPQAYGQGVRQAGLSVCQDMQAAFHTAIRAVQVERQQLTDIVGQARTQDRQNWWVLKVGLACLAVGIGFSPALTYLLPSSLGTRVASFIVGGQDRWESGALMMEADNPESLRHMVRANRLVDASRDRIAGCQKTANETKVDQSCVLTVRPDGS
;
A
#
# COMPACT_ATOMS: atom_id res chain seq x y z
N MET A 1 30.84 42.93 -110.30
CA MET A 1 31.32 42.76 -108.91
C MET A 1 32.43 43.77 -108.71
N SER A 2 32.11 44.95 -108.16
CA SER A 2 33.14 45.96 -107.87
C SER A 2 33.80 45.61 -106.55
N GLU A 3 35.07 45.25 -106.65
CA GLU A 3 36.02 45.05 -105.56
C GLU A 3 36.06 46.34 -104.72
N THR A 4 35.49 46.30 -103.52
CA THR A 4 35.67 47.39 -102.55
C THR A 4 37.09 47.31 -102.04
N ASP A 5 37.88 48.36 -102.24
CA ASP A 5 39.28 48.47 -101.82
C ASP A 5 39.44 48.04 -100.34
N PRO A 6 40.26 47.00 -100.05
CA PRO A 6 40.46 46.52 -98.68
C PRO A 6 40.97 47.61 -97.73
N ALA A 7 41.68 48.63 -98.23
CA ALA A 7 42.12 49.75 -97.42
C ALA A 7 40.95 50.63 -96.95
N ALA A 8 39.92 50.81 -97.80
CA ALA A 8 38.74 51.59 -97.44
C ALA A 8 37.93 50.92 -96.32
N ARG A 9 37.79 49.59 -96.35
CA ARG A 9 37.12 48.84 -95.28
C ARG A 9 37.87 48.90 -93.94
N ALA A 10 39.19 48.80 -93.96
CA ALA A 10 40.00 48.91 -92.75
C ALA A 10 39.90 50.31 -92.10
N PHE A 11 39.83 51.36 -92.92
CA PHE A 11 39.65 52.73 -92.42
C PHE A 11 38.25 52.94 -91.82
N GLU A 12 37.22 52.38 -92.43
CA GLU A 12 35.85 52.46 -91.94
C GLU A 12 35.68 51.73 -90.60
N ASP A 13 36.33 50.57 -90.45
CA ASP A 13 36.35 49.80 -89.19
C ASP A 13 37.10 50.56 -88.08
N LEU A 14 38.26 51.19 -88.41
CA LEU A 14 38.99 52.03 -87.46
C LEU A 14 38.17 53.26 -87.03
N CYS A 15 37.42 53.87 -87.94
CA CYS A 15 36.52 54.98 -87.62
C CYS A 15 35.38 54.52 -86.70
N ALA A 16 34.87 53.32 -86.89
CA ALA A 16 33.87 52.72 -86.01
C ALA A 16 34.44 52.48 -84.60
N GLU A 17 35.64 51.91 -84.48
CA GLU A 17 36.31 51.70 -83.18
C GLU A 17 36.61 53.02 -82.46
N MET A 18 37.14 54.02 -83.16
CA MET A 18 37.42 55.34 -82.57
C MET A 18 36.14 56.03 -82.06
N THR A 19 35.01 55.80 -82.73
CA THR A 19 33.71 56.32 -82.29
C THR A 19 33.24 55.63 -81.00
N VAL A 20 33.45 54.32 -80.88
CA VAL A 20 33.16 53.56 -79.65
C VAL A 20 34.06 54.01 -78.51
N LEU A 21 35.36 54.17 -78.75
CA LEU A 21 36.32 54.63 -77.74
C LEU A 21 36.02 56.06 -77.28
N ARG A 22 35.66 56.96 -78.20
CA ARG A 22 35.26 58.32 -77.84
C ARG A 22 34.02 58.30 -76.96
N ARG A 23 33.01 57.50 -77.30
CA ARG A 23 31.77 57.40 -76.52
C ARG A 23 32.01 56.77 -75.14
N SER A 24 32.94 55.81 -75.01
CA SER A 24 33.30 55.24 -73.70
C SER A 24 34.07 56.25 -72.84
N VAL A 25 34.98 57.03 -73.42
CA VAL A 25 35.70 58.11 -72.72
C VAL A 25 34.75 59.25 -72.31
N GLU A 26 33.78 59.60 -73.15
CA GLU A 26 32.75 60.60 -72.83
C GLU A 26 31.83 60.14 -71.68
N ALA A 27 31.63 58.82 -71.52
CA ALA A 27 30.84 58.24 -70.42
C ALA A 27 31.62 58.06 -69.10
N LEU A 28 32.95 58.06 -69.12
CA LEU A 28 33.81 57.82 -67.96
C LEU A 28 33.57 58.79 -66.79
N PRO A 29 33.43 60.12 -66.99
CA PRO A 29 33.20 61.06 -65.90
C PRO A 29 31.88 60.86 -65.16
N GLN A 30 30.88 60.27 -65.82
CA GLN A 30 29.61 59.91 -65.19
C GLN A 30 29.76 58.63 -64.37
N ALA A 31 30.36 57.59 -64.95
CA ALA A 31 30.68 56.34 -64.24
C ALA A 31 31.55 56.58 -62.98
N TRP A 32 32.47 57.54 -63.04
CA TRP A 32 33.33 57.88 -61.90
C TRP A 32 32.60 58.66 -60.80
N ARG A 33 31.58 59.45 -61.14
CA ARG A 33 30.69 60.10 -60.17
C ARG A 33 29.75 59.08 -59.51
N ASP A 34 29.22 58.16 -60.30
CA ASP A 34 28.28 57.14 -59.83
C ASP A 34 28.96 56.09 -58.93
N ASN A 35 30.26 55.81 -59.15
CA ASN A 35 31.03 54.84 -58.38
C ASN A 35 32.03 55.47 -57.39
N ARG A 36 31.76 56.70 -56.91
CA ARG A 36 32.62 57.33 -55.89
C ARG A 36 32.56 56.52 -54.58
N PRO A 37 33.70 56.09 -54.00
CA PRO A 37 33.70 55.43 -52.69
C PRO A 37 33.02 56.30 -51.62
N PRO A 38 32.20 55.71 -50.73
CA PRO A 38 31.58 56.45 -49.63
C PRO A 38 32.64 57.13 -48.76
N ASP A 39 32.35 58.34 -48.28
CA ASP A 39 33.23 59.01 -47.32
C ASP A 39 33.01 58.41 -45.92
N TYR A 40 33.97 57.61 -45.46
CA TYR A 40 33.95 56.93 -44.15
C TYR A 40 34.55 57.78 -43.02
N THR A 41 35.04 58.99 -43.31
CA THR A 41 35.56 59.93 -42.32
C THR A 41 34.60 60.17 -41.13
N PRO A 42 33.28 60.40 -41.31
CA PRO A 42 32.36 60.57 -40.19
C PRO A 42 32.19 59.29 -39.34
N ASP A 43 32.32 58.11 -39.94
CA ASP A 43 32.19 56.84 -39.22
C ASP A 43 33.45 56.51 -38.44
N LEU A 44 34.63 56.81 -39.00
CA LEU A 44 35.90 56.71 -38.30
C LEU A 44 35.93 57.65 -37.09
N ALA A 45 35.43 58.89 -37.26
CA ALA A 45 35.34 59.85 -36.16
C ALA A 45 34.42 59.36 -35.03
N ARG A 46 33.29 58.71 -35.38
CA ARG A 46 32.40 58.08 -34.39
C ARG A 46 33.07 56.93 -33.65
N LEU A 47 33.82 56.07 -34.36
CA LEU A 47 34.57 54.97 -33.76
C LEU A 47 35.64 55.47 -32.78
N VAL A 48 36.43 56.47 -33.17
CA VAL A 48 37.46 57.07 -32.29
C VAL A 48 36.83 57.67 -31.04
N LYS A 49 35.68 58.36 -31.17
CA LYS A 49 34.95 58.88 -30.02
C LYS A 49 34.48 57.77 -29.07
N ALA A 50 33.91 56.70 -29.61
CA ALA A 50 33.46 55.55 -28.82
C ALA A 50 34.62 54.89 -28.06
N LEU A 51 35.79 54.73 -28.70
CA LEU A 51 36.98 54.18 -28.07
C LEU A 51 37.51 55.07 -26.94
N ASN A 52 37.49 56.40 -27.12
CA ASN A 52 37.86 57.34 -26.06
C ASN A 52 36.91 57.27 -24.86
N ASP A 53 35.60 57.16 -25.09
CA ASP A 53 34.62 57.01 -24.01
C ASP A 53 34.83 55.71 -23.22
N VAL A 54 35.15 54.61 -23.90
CA VAL A 54 35.50 53.34 -23.25
C VAL A 54 36.77 53.49 -22.42
N GLY A 55 37.81 54.13 -22.95
CA GLY A 55 39.05 54.40 -22.22
C GLY A 55 38.84 55.25 -20.96
N ALA A 56 37.99 56.28 -21.05
CA ALA A 56 37.64 57.12 -19.90
C ALA A 56 36.88 56.33 -18.81
N ARG A 57 35.93 55.48 -19.21
CA ARG A 57 35.20 54.60 -18.27
C ARG A 57 36.11 53.58 -17.61
N MET A 58 37.03 52.98 -18.37
CA MET A 58 37.99 52.01 -17.82
C MET A 58 38.92 52.66 -16.79
N LYS A 59 39.39 53.88 -17.06
CA LYS A 59 40.18 54.66 -16.11
C LYS A 59 39.39 55.03 -14.84
N ALA A 60 38.10 55.31 -14.97
CA ALA A 60 37.22 55.55 -13.82
C ALA A 60 36.99 54.27 -12.98
N ILE A 61 36.91 53.10 -13.63
CA ILE A 61 36.82 51.80 -12.95
C ILE A 61 38.12 51.48 -12.21
N GLU A 62 39.28 51.72 -12.84
CA GLU A 62 40.60 51.53 -12.21
C GLU A 62 40.82 52.47 -11.02
N ALA A 63 40.29 53.70 -11.10
CA ALA A 63 40.30 54.65 -9.99
C ALA A 63 39.31 54.29 -8.86
N SER A 64 38.37 53.37 -9.09
CA SER A 64 37.39 52.99 -8.07
C SER A 64 38.02 52.09 -7.00
N PRO A 65 37.86 52.41 -5.70
CA PRO A 65 38.43 51.64 -4.59
C PRO A 65 37.84 50.21 -4.46
N THR A 66 36.80 49.91 -5.22
CA THR A 66 36.15 48.59 -5.32
C THR A 66 37.07 47.49 -5.86
N LEU A 67 38.07 47.81 -6.71
CA LEU A 67 39.06 46.81 -7.16
C LEU A 67 40.17 46.55 -6.13
N LYS A 68 40.30 47.37 -5.09
CA LYS A 68 41.28 47.15 -4.00
C LYS A 68 40.75 46.22 -2.90
N MET A 69 39.44 45.93 -2.88
CA MET A 69 38.85 44.89 -2.04
C MET A 69 38.95 43.54 -2.76
N THR A 70 40.05 42.85 -2.50
CA THR A 70 40.52 41.61 -3.12
C THR A 70 39.47 40.47 -3.17
N PRO A 71 39.58 39.52 -4.13
CA PRO A 71 38.76 38.30 -4.21
C PRO A 71 38.69 37.46 -2.92
N GLN A 72 39.63 37.61 -1.98
CA GLN A 72 39.52 37.05 -0.63
C GLN A 72 38.28 37.57 0.15
N ALA A 73 37.88 38.82 -0.01
CA ALA A 73 36.70 39.39 0.67
C ALA A 73 35.39 38.79 0.13
N TYR A 74 35.32 38.56 -1.19
CA TYR A 74 34.23 37.81 -1.80
C TYR A 74 34.22 36.34 -1.33
N GLY A 75 35.39 35.70 -1.22
CA GLY A 75 35.50 34.34 -0.69
C GLY A 75 35.03 34.21 0.77
N GLN A 76 35.31 35.21 1.61
CA GLN A 76 34.84 35.24 3.00
C GLN A 76 33.33 35.54 3.10
N GLY A 77 32.81 36.47 2.30
CA GLY A 77 31.37 36.74 2.22
C GLY A 77 30.56 35.55 1.72
N VAL A 78 31.04 34.85 0.69
CA VAL A 78 30.40 33.62 0.18
C VAL A 78 30.50 32.48 1.18
N ARG A 79 31.60 32.37 1.95
CA ARG A 79 31.69 31.37 3.03
C ARG A 79 30.74 31.66 4.18
N GLN A 80 30.60 32.91 4.62
CA GLN A 80 29.66 33.27 5.68
C GLN A 80 28.20 33.12 5.23
N ALA A 81 27.85 33.60 4.04
CA ALA A 81 26.53 33.41 3.47
C ALA A 81 26.23 31.92 3.18
N GLY A 82 27.25 31.16 2.76
CA GLY A 82 27.15 29.71 2.58
C GLY A 82 26.95 28.96 3.90
N LEU A 83 27.59 29.40 4.99
CA LEU A 83 27.39 28.81 6.32
C LEU A 83 26.00 29.11 6.88
N SER A 84 25.48 30.34 6.73
CA SER A 84 24.12 30.67 7.17
C SER A 84 23.07 29.93 6.33
N VAL A 85 23.25 29.85 5.02
CA VAL A 85 22.36 29.07 4.15
C VAL A 85 22.44 27.58 4.48
N CYS A 86 23.62 27.02 4.71
CA CYS A 86 23.75 25.61 5.13
C CYS A 86 23.10 25.34 6.49
N GLN A 87 23.18 26.27 7.46
CA GLN A 87 22.50 26.13 8.75
C GLN A 87 20.98 26.18 8.60
N ASP A 88 20.46 27.13 7.81
CA ASP A 88 19.03 27.23 7.52
C ASP A 88 18.54 26.01 6.73
N MET A 89 19.33 25.54 5.77
CA MET A 89 19.04 24.32 4.99
C MET A 89 19.09 23.10 5.89
N GLN A 90 20.04 22.99 6.81
CA GLN A 90 20.14 21.87 7.75
C GLN A 90 18.98 21.87 8.76
N ALA A 91 18.55 23.04 9.24
CA ALA A 91 17.36 23.18 10.07
C ALA A 91 16.08 22.83 9.29
N ALA A 92 15.96 23.29 8.04
CA ALA A 92 14.85 22.97 7.15
C ALA A 92 14.84 21.48 6.78
N PHE A 93 16.00 20.87 6.49
CA PHE A 93 16.14 19.45 6.24
C PHE A 93 15.83 18.62 7.47
N HIS A 94 16.30 18.99 8.67
CA HIS A 94 15.92 18.29 9.89
C HIS A 94 14.42 18.41 10.17
N THR A 95 13.81 19.56 9.90
CA THR A 95 12.36 19.76 10.06
C THR A 95 11.57 18.95 9.03
N ALA A 96 12.01 18.92 7.77
CA ALA A 96 11.41 18.14 6.70
C ALA A 96 11.60 16.62 6.92
N ILE A 97 12.79 16.18 7.34
CA ILE A 97 13.07 14.79 7.73
C ILE A 97 12.20 14.41 8.92
N ARG A 98 12.03 15.29 9.91
CA ARG A 98 11.16 15.04 11.06
C ARG A 98 9.69 14.99 10.66
N ALA A 99 9.23 15.88 9.77
CA ALA A 99 7.87 15.84 9.23
C ALA A 99 7.62 14.55 8.43
N VAL A 100 8.56 14.15 7.57
CA VAL A 100 8.51 12.89 6.83
C VAL A 100 8.61 11.68 7.76
N GLN A 101 9.39 11.73 8.84
CA GLN A 101 9.46 10.66 9.85
C GLN A 101 8.18 10.55 10.68
N VAL A 102 7.53 11.67 11.01
CA VAL A 102 6.25 11.69 11.72
C VAL A 102 5.12 11.18 10.82
N GLU A 103 5.09 11.57 9.54
CA GLU A 103 4.17 10.99 8.56
C GLU A 103 4.46 9.51 8.30
N ARG A 104 5.74 9.12 8.18
CA ARG A 104 6.12 7.71 8.07
C ARG A 104 5.73 6.95 9.32
N GLN A 105 5.88 7.47 10.53
CA GLN A 105 5.44 6.80 11.75
C GLN A 105 3.92 6.61 11.75
N GLN A 106 3.14 7.62 11.38
CA GLN A 106 1.67 7.48 11.26
C GLN A 106 1.26 6.49 10.16
N LEU A 107 1.93 6.48 9.00
CA LEU A 107 1.69 5.47 7.97
C LEU A 107 2.20 4.08 8.35
N THR A 108 3.29 3.96 9.11
CA THR A 108 3.83 2.65 9.53
C THR A 108 3.03 2.08 10.70
N ASP A 109 2.40 2.92 11.52
CA ASP A 109 1.46 2.47 12.55
C ASP A 109 0.18 1.95 11.89
N ILE A 110 -0.38 2.67 10.90
CA ILE A 110 -1.60 2.27 10.19
C ILE A 110 -1.35 1.09 9.22
N VAL A 111 -0.24 1.06 8.48
CA VAL A 111 0.09 -0.01 7.52
C VAL A 111 0.77 -1.21 8.19
N GLY A 112 1.51 -0.99 9.27
CA GLY A 112 2.10 -2.04 10.10
C GLY A 112 1.04 -2.77 10.93
N GLN A 113 0.03 -2.08 11.47
CA GLN A 113 -1.09 -2.76 12.14
C GLN A 113 -1.93 -3.56 11.16
N ALA A 114 -2.34 -3.00 10.02
CA ALA A 114 -3.23 -3.70 9.09
C ALA A 114 -2.61 -4.98 8.49
N ARG A 115 -1.33 -4.95 8.10
CA ARG A 115 -0.69 -6.09 7.43
C ARG A 115 -0.30 -7.22 8.39
N THR A 116 -0.05 -6.88 9.66
CA THR A 116 0.30 -7.86 10.69
C THR A 116 -0.94 -8.45 11.35
N GLN A 117 -2.03 -7.68 11.42
CA GLN A 117 -3.31 -8.13 11.99
C GLN A 117 -3.94 -9.24 11.16
N ASP A 118 -3.94 -9.19 9.82
CA ASP A 118 -4.52 -10.27 9.02
C ASP A 118 -3.72 -11.58 9.12
N ARG A 119 -2.39 -11.49 9.16
CA ARG A 119 -1.51 -12.67 9.29
C ARG A 119 -1.55 -13.25 10.71
N GLN A 120 -1.60 -12.41 11.74
CA GLN A 120 -1.74 -12.85 13.14
C GLN A 120 -3.14 -13.40 13.41
N ASN A 121 -4.19 -12.74 12.93
CA ASN A 121 -5.56 -13.22 13.11
C ASN A 121 -5.77 -14.57 12.44
N TRP A 122 -5.19 -14.81 11.26
CA TRP A 122 -5.28 -16.12 10.62
C TRP A 122 -4.51 -17.22 11.39
N TRP A 123 -3.39 -16.89 12.04
CA TRP A 123 -2.68 -17.81 12.93
C TRP A 123 -3.48 -18.10 14.20
N VAL A 124 -4.08 -17.08 14.82
CA VAL A 124 -4.97 -17.22 15.98
C VAL A 124 -6.22 -18.02 15.61
N LEU A 125 -6.83 -17.79 14.45
CA LEU A 125 -7.95 -18.57 13.92
C LEU A 125 -7.57 -20.02 13.71
N LYS A 126 -6.39 -20.30 13.14
CA LYS A 126 -5.89 -21.66 12.97
C LYS A 126 -5.66 -22.38 14.29
N VAL A 127 -5.01 -21.72 15.24
CA VAL A 127 -4.75 -22.29 16.56
C VAL A 127 -6.07 -22.50 17.29
N GLY A 128 -7.00 -21.53 17.23
CA GLY A 128 -8.35 -21.65 17.78
C GLY A 128 -9.12 -22.83 17.17
N LEU A 129 -9.10 -22.97 15.85
CA LEU A 129 -9.75 -24.07 15.14
C LEU A 129 -9.09 -25.42 15.48
N ALA A 130 -7.76 -25.48 15.58
CA ALA A 130 -7.03 -26.68 15.96
C ALA A 130 -7.34 -27.08 17.40
N CYS A 131 -7.32 -26.14 18.36
CA CYS A 131 -7.71 -26.39 19.74
C CYS A 131 -9.17 -26.83 19.85
N LEU A 132 -10.08 -26.24 19.07
CA LEU A 132 -11.48 -26.66 19.02
C LEU A 132 -11.63 -28.07 18.46
N ALA A 133 -10.95 -28.40 17.37
CA ALA A 133 -10.97 -29.74 16.79
C ALA A 133 -10.41 -30.79 17.76
N VAL A 134 -9.31 -30.47 18.46
CA VAL A 134 -8.73 -31.33 19.50
C VAL A 134 -9.68 -31.46 20.70
N GLY A 135 -10.28 -30.37 21.16
CA GLY A 135 -11.22 -30.39 22.29
C GLY A 135 -12.47 -31.25 21.99
N ILE A 136 -13.06 -31.08 20.80
CA ILE A 136 -14.21 -31.89 20.36
C ILE A 136 -13.80 -33.36 20.21
N GLY A 137 -12.66 -33.65 19.57
CA GLY A 137 -12.19 -35.02 19.37
C GLY A 137 -11.73 -35.73 20.65
N PHE A 138 -11.22 -34.99 21.63
CA PHE A 138 -10.79 -35.54 22.92
C PHE A 138 -11.94 -35.67 23.93
N SER A 139 -13.05 -34.95 23.73
CA SER A 139 -14.22 -35.02 24.62
C SER A 139 -14.79 -36.45 24.81
N PRO A 140 -14.92 -37.31 23.77
CA PRO A 140 -15.45 -38.67 23.94
C PRO A 140 -14.41 -39.59 24.58
N ALA A 141 -13.11 -39.36 24.33
CA ALA A 141 -12.03 -40.10 24.97
C ALA A 141 -11.99 -39.84 26.49
N LEU A 142 -12.27 -38.60 26.90
CA LEU A 142 -12.33 -38.24 28.32
C LEU A 142 -13.50 -38.93 29.04
N THR A 143 -14.65 -39.13 28.37
CA THR A 143 -15.77 -39.92 28.94
C THR A 143 -15.42 -41.38 29.22
N TYR A 144 -14.45 -41.96 28.51
CA TYR A 144 -13.96 -43.31 28.81
C TYR A 144 -12.93 -43.36 29.95
N LEU A 145 -12.24 -42.25 30.24
CA LEU A 145 -11.27 -42.14 31.34
C LEU A 145 -11.90 -41.68 32.67
N LEU A 146 -13.07 -41.05 32.61
CA LEU A 146 -13.78 -40.55 33.79
C LEU A 146 -14.36 -41.71 34.61
N PRO A 147 -14.16 -41.73 35.95
CA PRO A 147 -14.84 -42.66 36.83
C PRO A 147 -16.36 -42.61 36.60
N SER A 148 -17.02 -43.77 36.60
CA SER A 148 -18.46 -43.90 36.32
C SER A 148 -19.34 -42.99 37.18
N SER A 149 -18.89 -42.64 38.39
CA SER A 149 -19.55 -41.72 39.30
C SER A 149 -19.53 -40.25 38.84
N LEU A 150 -18.57 -39.82 38.04
CA LEU A 150 -18.51 -38.48 37.48
C LEU A 150 -19.11 -38.44 36.07
N GLY A 151 -18.87 -39.46 35.25
CA GLY A 151 -19.45 -39.58 33.91
C GLY A 151 -20.97 -39.54 33.90
N THR A 152 -21.62 -40.24 34.83
CA THR A 152 -23.09 -40.24 34.95
C THR A 152 -23.67 -38.92 35.47
N ARG A 153 -22.89 -38.09 36.17
CA ARG A 153 -23.32 -36.73 36.60
C ARG A 153 -23.22 -35.73 35.44
N VAL A 154 -22.20 -35.87 34.61
CA VAL A 154 -22.05 -35.06 33.40
C VAL A 154 -23.08 -35.47 32.36
N ALA A 155 -23.34 -36.77 32.19
CA ALA A 155 -24.38 -37.28 31.29
C ALA A 155 -25.78 -36.79 31.69
N SER A 156 -26.12 -36.79 32.99
CA SER A 156 -27.42 -36.23 33.45
C SER A 156 -27.54 -34.74 33.14
N PHE A 157 -26.45 -33.97 33.26
CA PHE A 157 -26.43 -32.55 32.90
C PHE A 157 -26.60 -32.33 31.38
N ILE A 158 -25.97 -33.16 30.53
CA ILE A 158 -26.09 -33.07 29.07
C ILE A 158 -27.48 -33.44 28.59
N VAL A 159 -28.09 -34.48 29.18
CA VAL A 159 -29.46 -34.92 28.86
C VAL A 159 -30.52 -33.94 29.40
N GLY A 160 -30.19 -33.18 30.45
CA GLY A 160 -31.03 -32.10 30.98
C GLY A 160 -32.04 -32.53 32.04
N GLY A 161 -31.93 -33.73 32.61
CA GLY A 161 -32.76 -34.15 33.75
C GLY A 161 -32.29 -33.52 35.06
N GLN A 162 -33.22 -33.28 36.00
CA GLN A 162 -32.91 -32.70 37.32
C GLN A 162 -32.13 -33.70 38.20
N ASP A 163 -32.34 -35.00 37.97
CA ASP A 163 -31.60 -36.07 38.61
C ASP A 163 -31.22 -37.19 37.63
N ARG A 164 -30.41 -38.15 38.12
CA ARG A 164 -29.89 -39.26 37.30
C ARG A 164 -30.98 -40.21 36.81
N TRP A 165 -32.02 -40.40 37.62
CA TRP A 165 -33.14 -41.27 37.30
C TRP A 165 -34.03 -40.65 36.22
N GLU A 166 -34.37 -39.37 36.37
CA GLU A 166 -35.09 -38.62 35.34
C GLU A 166 -34.31 -38.57 34.02
N SER A 167 -33.00 -38.31 34.08
CA SER A 167 -32.14 -38.36 32.89
C SER A 167 -32.15 -39.73 32.22
N GLY A 168 -32.11 -40.80 33.02
CA GLY A 168 -32.23 -42.17 32.51
C GLY A 168 -33.59 -42.44 31.86
N ALA A 169 -34.67 -41.94 32.47
CA ALA A 169 -36.02 -42.05 31.91
C ALA A 169 -36.13 -41.29 30.58
N LEU A 170 -35.58 -40.08 30.48
CA LEU A 170 -35.55 -39.30 29.23
C LEU A 170 -34.80 -40.03 28.11
N MET A 171 -33.67 -40.68 28.43
CA MET A 171 -32.93 -41.49 27.46
C MET A 171 -33.73 -42.73 27.01
N MET A 172 -34.35 -43.44 27.96
CA MET A 172 -35.20 -44.60 27.63
C MET A 172 -36.44 -44.19 26.83
N GLU A 173 -37.01 -43.03 27.11
CA GLU A 173 -38.16 -42.48 26.38
C GLU A 173 -37.78 -42.09 24.95
N ALA A 174 -36.60 -41.49 24.77
CA ALA A 174 -36.08 -41.10 23.46
C ALA A 174 -35.72 -42.31 22.57
N ASP A 175 -35.26 -43.42 23.16
CA ASP A 175 -34.94 -44.65 22.44
C ASP A 175 -36.19 -45.51 22.15
N ASN A 176 -36.99 -45.80 23.18
CA ASN A 176 -38.20 -46.61 23.05
C ASN A 176 -39.27 -46.27 24.11
N PRO A 177 -40.26 -45.43 23.76
CA PRO A 177 -41.28 -44.98 24.72
C PRO A 177 -42.27 -46.09 25.10
N GLU A 178 -42.50 -47.09 24.25
CA GLU A 178 -43.35 -48.25 24.54
C GLU A 178 -42.71 -49.11 25.64
N SER A 179 -41.42 -49.43 25.49
CA SER A 179 -40.67 -50.22 26.46
C SER A 179 -40.63 -49.53 27.84
N LEU A 180 -40.41 -48.21 27.85
CA LEU A 180 -40.46 -47.43 29.09
C LEU A 180 -41.85 -47.50 29.75
N ARG A 181 -42.94 -47.34 28.98
CA ARG A 181 -44.32 -47.48 29.49
C ARG A 181 -44.58 -48.87 30.08
N HIS A 182 -44.10 -49.92 29.42
CA HIS A 182 -44.18 -51.29 29.93
C HIS A 182 -43.45 -51.46 31.26
N MET A 183 -42.22 -50.94 31.37
CA MET A 183 -41.45 -50.99 32.60
C MET A 183 -42.13 -50.22 33.74
N VAL A 184 -42.64 -49.00 33.46
CA VAL A 184 -43.37 -48.20 34.46
C VAL A 184 -44.64 -48.91 34.93
N ARG A 185 -45.40 -49.54 34.02
CA ARG A 185 -46.59 -50.32 34.40
C ARG A 185 -46.23 -51.53 35.27
N ALA A 186 -45.17 -52.26 34.91
CA ALA A 186 -44.69 -53.38 35.70
C ALA A 186 -44.25 -52.94 37.11
N ASN A 187 -43.51 -51.83 37.22
CA ASN A 187 -43.11 -51.28 38.51
C ASN A 187 -44.31 -50.83 39.36
N ARG A 188 -45.33 -50.20 38.77
CA ARG A 188 -46.56 -49.84 39.49
C ARG A 188 -47.27 -51.07 40.08
N LEU A 189 -47.29 -52.20 39.36
CA LEU A 189 -47.88 -53.43 39.87
C LEU A 189 -47.07 -54.01 41.04
N VAL A 190 -45.75 -53.99 40.95
CA VAL A 190 -44.83 -54.43 42.02
C VAL A 190 -44.98 -53.53 43.25
N ASP A 191 -44.98 -52.21 43.07
CA ASP A 191 -45.13 -51.24 44.16
C ASP A 191 -46.48 -51.37 44.85
N ALA A 192 -47.58 -51.49 44.09
CA ALA A 192 -48.91 -51.70 44.64
C ALA A 192 -49.04 -53.04 45.40
N SER A 193 -48.18 -54.01 45.11
CA SER A 193 -48.19 -55.34 45.71
C SER A 193 -46.96 -55.64 46.57
N ARG A 194 -46.20 -54.60 46.96
CA ARG A 194 -44.86 -54.73 47.54
C ARG A 194 -44.81 -55.65 48.75
N ASP A 195 -45.73 -55.47 49.69
CA ASP A 195 -45.78 -56.25 50.93
C ASP A 195 -46.07 -57.74 50.66
N ARG A 196 -46.95 -58.03 49.70
CA ARG A 196 -47.30 -59.41 49.32
C ARG A 196 -46.13 -60.10 48.63
N ILE A 197 -45.47 -59.41 47.71
CA ILE A 197 -44.28 -59.92 47.01
C ILE A 197 -43.17 -60.19 48.02
N ALA A 198 -42.93 -59.27 48.96
CA ALA A 198 -41.93 -59.45 50.02
C ALA A 198 -42.22 -60.67 50.90
N GLY A 199 -43.49 -60.89 51.28
CA GLY A 199 -43.91 -62.09 52.03
C GLY A 199 -43.72 -63.39 51.26
N CYS A 200 -44.10 -63.40 49.97
CA CYS A 200 -43.87 -64.55 49.08
C CYS A 200 -42.37 -64.84 48.91
N GLN A 201 -41.54 -63.80 48.70
CA GLN A 201 -40.08 -63.94 48.59
C GLN A 201 -39.46 -64.45 49.88
N LYS A 202 -39.91 -63.98 51.05
CA LYS A 202 -39.44 -64.48 52.34
C LYS A 202 -39.72 -65.97 52.49
N THR A 203 -40.93 -66.40 52.17
CA THR A 203 -41.33 -67.81 52.23
C THR A 203 -40.56 -68.67 51.23
N ALA A 204 -40.34 -68.18 50.01
CA ALA A 204 -39.51 -68.86 49.01
C ALA A 204 -38.05 -69.00 49.49
N ASN A 205 -37.50 -67.95 50.12
CA ASN A 205 -36.14 -67.96 50.65
C ASN A 205 -35.96 -68.89 51.86
N GLU A 206 -36.98 -69.02 52.72
CA GLU A 206 -37.00 -69.92 53.87
C GLU A 206 -37.16 -71.38 53.45
N THR A 207 -38.06 -71.65 52.50
CA THR A 207 -38.35 -73.02 52.02
C THR A 207 -37.38 -73.51 50.95
N LYS A 208 -36.63 -72.61 50.30
CA LYS A 208 -35.77 -72.88 49.13
C LYS A 208 -36.51 -73.50 47.95
N VAL A 209 -37.81 -73.24 47.84
CA VAL A 209 -38.69 -73.75 46.78
C VAL A 209 -39.43 -72.57 46.16
N ASP A 210 -39.64 -72.62 44.84
CA ASP A 210 -40.42 -71.62 44.11
C ASP A 210 -41.86 -71.56 44.64
N GLN A 211 -42.33 -70.35 44.96
CA GLN A 211 -43.66 -70.11 45.51
C GLN A 211 -44.57 -69.42 44.50
N SER A 212 -45.77 -69.94 44.31
CA SER A 212 -46.80 -69.27 43.51
C SER A 212 -47.41 -68.11 44.31
N CYS A 213 -47.26 -66.89 43.81
CA CYS A 213 -47.77 -65.68 44.46
C CYS A 213 -48.90 -65.07 43.61
N VAL A 214 -50.14 -65.10 44.13
CA VAL A 214 -51.30 -64.57 43.42
C VAL A 214 -51.38 -63.06 43.62
N LEU A 215 -51.08 -62.28 42.60
CA LEU A 215 -51.19 -60.81 42.64
C LEU A 215 -52.58 -60.36 42.20
N THR A 216 -53.06 -59.28 42.81
CA THR A 216 -54.35 -58.67 42.43
C THR A 216 -54.06 -57.48 41.52
N VAL A 217 -54.43 -57.59 40.24
CA VAL A 217 -54.27 -56.51 39.26
C VAL A 217 -55.49 -55.59 39.32
N ARG A 218 -55.28 -54.30 39.55
CA ARG A 218 -56.33 -53.28 39.46
C ARG A 218 -56.50 -52.82 38.00
N PRO A 219 -57.73 -52.51 37.56
CA PRO A 219 -57.96 -51.97 36.22
C PRO A 219 -57.32 -50.57 36.07
N ASP A 220 -56.74 -50.28 34.91
CA ASP A 220 -56.20 -48.97 34.57
C ASP A 220 -57.36 -47.94 34.51
N GLY A 221 -57.52 -47.09 35.53
CA GLY A 221 -58.45 -45.94 35.49
C GLY A 221 -59.49 -45.79 36.61
N SER A 222 -59.36 -46.49 37.75
CA SER A 222 -60.22 -46.30 38.94
C SER A 222 -59.54 -45.52 40.06
#